data_AF-A0A918G119-F1
#
_entry.id   AF-A0A918G119-F1
#
_cell.length_a   1.000
_cell.length_b   1.000
_cell.length_c   1.000
_cell.angle_alpha   90.00
_cell.angle_beta   90.00
_cell.angle_gamma   90.00
#
_symmetry.space_group_name_H-M   'P 1'
#
loop_
_entity.id
_entity.type
_entity.pdbx_description
1 polymer ?
#
loop_
_entity_poly.entity_id
_entity_poly.type
_entity_poly.pdbx_seq_one_letter_code
_entity_poly.pdbx_strand_id
1 'polypeptide(L)'
;MRVRVEADGGSRGNPGPAGYGAAVFDADTGALLAERSEAIGVATNNVAEYGGLIAGLEAALELGADDVEVRMDSKLVVEQMAGRWQVKHPGLRPLASQARQLAGRFARIAYTWVPRAANAHADRLANEAMDAQEGRRTTPAAWTGARGEPTRLLLLRHGQTPMSAERRYSGRGDVEPTELGRAQAEAAARRVAKLDGVGAATPIVSSPLIRTMVTARAVAEATGGEVTTHPGLIETDFGDWEGLTFAEASERDPALHTRWLSDPTVPAPGGESFDVVHRRVAGVRDELLERHAGRTVIVVSHVTPIKSLLRMALDAGPSLLFRLHLDLASLSIAEFYPDGNASVRLVNDISHLG
;
A
#
# COMPACT_ATOMS: atom_id res chain seq x y z
N MET A 1 24.94 -9.73 -40.10
CA MET A 1 24.42 -10.90 -39.34
C MET A 1 22.90 -10.84 -39.28
N ARG A 2 22.21 -11.97 -39.48
CA ARG A 2 20.75 -12.04 -39.48
C ARG A 2 20.22 -12.54 -38.12
N VAL A 3 19.30 -11.80 -37.52
CA VAL A 3 18.73 -12.14 -36.22
C VAL A 3 17.20 -12.05 -36.19
N ARG A 4 16.59 -12.80 -35.28
CA ARG A 4 15.19 -12.71 -34.91
C ARG A 4 15.07 -12.12 -33.52
N VAL A 5 14.32 -11.04 -33.36
CA VAL A 5 14.04 -10.38 -32.08
C VAL A 5 12.62 -10.74 -31.66
N GLU A 6 12.46 -11.38 -30.53
CA GLU A 6 11.18 -11.59 -29.86
C GLU A 6 11.07 -10.60 -28.70
N ALA A 7 9.95 -9.88 -28.58
CA ALA A 7 9.76 -8.90 -27.53
C ALA A 7 8.32 -8.90 -27.00
N ASP A 8 8.17 -8.63 -25.72
CA ASP A 8 6.90 -8.52 -25.01
C ASP A 8 7.00 -7.49 -23.87
N GLY A 9 5.86 -7.03 -23.37
CA GLY A 9 5.78 -6.20 -22.19
C GLY A 9 4.39 -6.21 -21.58
N GLY A 10 4.34 -6.13 -20.26
CA GLY A 10 3.09 -6.23 -19.51
C GLY A 10 3.00 -5.23 -18.37
N SER A 11 1.78 -5.08 -17.86
CA SER A 11 1.47 -4.34 -16.65
C SER A 11 0.45 -5.10 -15.80
N ARG A 12 0.74 -5.23 -14.50
CA ARG A 12 -0.15 -5.78 -13.48
C ARG A 12 -1.20 -4.73 -13.10
N GLY A 13 -2.35 -4.79 -13.76
CA GLY A 13 -3.44 -3.81 -13.62
C GLY A 13 -3.15 -2.53 -14.40
N ASN A 14 -3.45 -2.49 -15.69
CA ASN A 14 -3.02 -1.49 -16.68
C ASN A 14 -3.71 -0.10 -16.52
N PRO A 15 -3.04 0.98 -16.04
CA PRO A 15 -1.61 1.10 -15.70
C PRO A 15 -1.26 0.69 -14.27
N GLY A 16 -0.16 -0.06 -14.13
CA GLY A 16 0.29 -0.68 -12.88
C GLY A 16 1.74 -1.16 -12.98
N PRO A 17 2.27 -1.91 -12.00
CA PRO A 17 3.62 -2.49 -12.04
C PRO A 17 3.91 -3.16 -13.39
N ALA A 18 4.92 -2.69 -14.11
CA ALA A 18 5.15 -3.05 -15.49
C ALA A 18 6.60 -3.46 -15.72
N GLY A 19 6.80 -4.32 -16.71
CA GLY A 19 8.09 -4.84 -17.09
C GLY A 19 8.07 -5.35 -18.53
N TYR A 20 9.24 -5.43 -19.12
CA TYR A 20 9.41 -5.91 -20.50
C TYR A 20 10.43 -7.03 -20.59
N GLY A 21 10.36 -7.77 -21.68
CA GLY A 21 11.28 -8.85 -22.03
C GLY A 21 11.60 -8.82 -23.52
N ALA A 22 12.85 -9.07 -23.87
CA ALA A 22 13.29 -9.23 -25.25
C ALA A 22 14.37 -10.30 -25.36
N ALA A 23 14.32 -11.07 -26.44
CA ALA A 23 15.31 -12.08 -26.75
C ALA A 23 15.72 -11.98 -28.23
N VAL A 24 17.03 -12.10 -28.46
CA VAL A 24 17.62 -12.08 -29.79
C VAL A 24 18.13 -13.47 -30.11
N PHE A 25 17.66 -14.04 -31.20
CA PHE A 25 18.05 -15.34 -31.72
C PHE A 25 18.80 -15.19 -33.04
N ASP A 26 19.77 -16.06 -33.28
CA ASP A 26 20.35 -16.23 -34.61
C ASP A 26 19.27 -16.76 -35.56
N ALA A 27 19.08 -16.10 -36.70
CA ALA A 27 17.94 -16.40 -37.57
C ALA A 27 18.09 -17.74 -38.31
N ASP A 28 19.31 -18.23 -38.50
CA ASP A 28 19.59 -19.43 -39.29
C ASP A 28 19.64 -20.68 -38.39
N THR A 29 20.23 -20.56 -37.21
CA THR A 29 20.43 -21.66 -36.26
C THR A 29 19.37 -21.72 -35.16
N GLY A 30 18.67 -20.60 -34.90
CA GLY A 30 17.74 -20.47 -33.78
C GLY A 30 18.40 -20.37 -32.40
N ALA A 31 19.73 -20.24 -32.34
CA ALA A 31 20.46 -20.10 -31.08
C ALA A 31 20.12 -18.78 -30.39
N LEU A 32 19.90 -18.80 -29.07
CA LEU A 32 19.72 -17.61 -28.26
C LEU A 32 21.06 -16.86 -28.13
N LEU A 33 21.07 -15.59 -28.50
CA LEU A 33 22.25 -14.73 -28.53
C LEU A 33 22.27 -13.70 -27.40
N ALA A 34 21.10 -13.17 -27.03
CA ALA A 34 20.96 -12.19 -25.97
C ALA A 34 19.55 -12.20 -25.38
N GLU A 35 19.45 -11.92 -24.08
CA GLU A 35 18.20 -11.60 -23.39
C GLU A 35 18.31 -10.20 -22.77
N ARG A 36 17.21 -9.46 -22.73
CA ARG A 36 17.04 -8.20 -22.01
C ARG A 36 15.70 -8.25 -21.27
N SER A 37 15.69 -7.81 -20.03
CA SER A 37 14.48 -7.73 -19.23
C SER A 37 14.63 -6.65 -18.18
N GLU A 38 13.62 -5.82 -18.00
CA GLU A 38 13.68 -4.75 -16.99
C GLU A 38 12.30 -4.43 -16.43
N ALA A 39 12.29 -4.18 -15.12
CA ALA A 39 11.17 -3.62 -14.37
C ALA A 39 11.13 -2.09 -14.58
N ILE A 40 10.02 -1.55 -15.09
CA ILE A 40 9.92 -0.13 -15.50
C ILE A 40 8.99 0.70 -14.61
N GLY A 41 8.70 0.25 -13.40
CA GLY A 41 7.85 0.96 -12.45
C GLY A 41 6.38 0.82 -12.78
N VAL A 42 5.63 1.92 -12.79
CA VAL A 42 4.19 1.94 -13.15
C VAL A 42 4.04 2.46 -14.57
N ALA A 43 3.54 1.60 -15.47
CA ALA A 43 3.33 1.95 -16.86
C ALA A 43 2.11 1.20 -17.44
N THR A 44 1.72 1.53 -18.68
CA THR A 44 0.70 0.76 -19.41
C THR A 44 1.33 -0.41 -20.15
N ASN A 45 0.52 -1.41 -20.54
CA ASN A 45 0.99 -2.54 -21.37
C ASN A 45 1.75 -2.05 -22.61
N ASN A 46 1.16 -1.12 -23.37
CA ASN A 46 1.77 -0.63 -24.61
C ASN A 46 3.10 0.11 -24.38
N VAL A 47 3.27 0.77 -23.23
CA VAL A 47 4.56 1.39 -22.87
C VAL A 47 5.61 0.31 -22.62
N ALA A 48 5.25 -0.75 -21.90
CA ALA A 48 6.13 -1.88 -21.65
C ALA A 48 6.49 -2.63 -22.94
N GLU A 49 5.52 -2.91 -23.82
CA GLU A 49 5.75 -3.57 -25.11
C GLU A 49 6.74 -2.78 -25.99
N TYR A 50 6.59 -1.45 -26.04
CA TYR A 50 7.55 -0.59 -26.73
C TYR A 50 8.95 -0.62 -26.09
N GLY A 51 9.02 -0.70 -24.75
CA GLY A 51 10.27 -0.89 -24.02
C GLY A 51 10.98 -2.19 -24.41
N GLY A 52 10.24 -3.31 -24.47
CA GLY A 52 10.76 -4.60 -24.93
C GLY A 52 11.30 -4.54 -26.36
N LEU A 53 10.54 -3.90 -27.27
CA LEU A 53 11.01 -3.71 -28.65
C LEU A 53 12.33 -2.92 -28.69
N ILE A 54 12.42 -1.79 -27.98
CA ILE A 54 13.60 -0.94 -27.96
C ILE A 54 14.82 -1.73 -27.46
N ALA A 55 14.69 -2.42 -26.33
CA ALA A 55 15.75 -3.23 -25.75
C ALA A 55 16.21 -4.35 -26.69
N GLY A 56 15.28 -4.99 -27.40
CA GLY A 56 15.59 -6.01 -28.40
C GLY A 56 16.36 -5.47 -29.61
N LEU A 57 16.00 -4.27 -30.10
CA LEU A 57 16.71 -3.61 -31.19
C LEU A 57 18.11 -3.15 -30.78
N GLU A 58 18.27 -2.65 -29.54
CA GLU A 58 19.59 -2.28 -29.00
C GLU A 58 20.50 -3.50 -28.88
N ALA A 59 20.00 -4.62 -28.35
CA ALA A 59 20.75 -5.87 -28.26
C ALA A 59 21.14 -6.41 -29.65
N ALA A 60 20.27 -6.31 -30.65
CA ALA A 60 20.59 -6.70 -32.02
C ALA A 60 21.71 -5.83 -32.64
N LEU A 61 21.73 -4.52 -32.36
CA LEU A 61 22.80 -3.62 -32.81
C LEU A 61 24.14 -3.94 -32.12
N GLU A 62 24.12 -4.24 -30.83
CA GLU A 62 25.31 -4.63 -30.07
C GLU A 62 25.95 -5.92 -30.62
N LEU A 63 25.12 -6.84 -31.14
CA LEU A 63 25.57 -8.06 -31.81
C LEU A 63 26.06 -7.84 -33.26
N GLY A 64 25.98 -6.62 -33.79
CA GLY A 64 26.37 -6.31 -35.17
C GLY A 64 25.40 -6.86 -36.22
N ALA A 65 24.12 -7.03 -35.88
CA ALA A 65 23.10 -7.42 -36.84
C ALA A 65 22.85 -6.32 -37.87
N ASP A 66 22.56 -6.74 -39.11
CA ASP A 66 22.22 -5.87 -40.24
C ASP A 66 20.87 -6.24 -40.88
N ASP A 67 20.38 -7.46 -40.65
CA ASP A 67 19.04 -7.95 -41.04
C ASP A 67 18.28 -8.47 -39.81
N VAL A 68 17.13 -7.86 -39.49
CA VAL A 68 16.36 -8.15 -38.28
C VAL A 68 14.91 -8.52 -38.60
N GLU A 69 14.43 -9.65 -38.09
CA GLU A 69 13.01 -9.95 -38.01
C GLU A 69 12.50 -9.75 -36.58
N VAL A 70 11.65 -8.74 -36.37
CA VAL A 70 10.96 -8.54 -35.09
C VAL A 70 9.67 -9.36 -35.07
N ARG A 71 9.48 -10.17 -34.02
CA ARG A 71 8.26 -10.91 -33.73
C ARG A 71 7.69 -10.48 -32.39
N MET A 72 6.43 -10.07 -32.38
CA MET A 72 5.72 -9.69 -31.16
C MET A 72 4.26 -10.12 -31.27
N ASP A 73 3.61 -10.39 -30.14
CA ASP A 73 2.17 -10.65 -30.05
C ASP A 73 1.32 -9.37 -29.87
N SER A 74 1.97 -8.22 -29.69
CA SER A 74 1.34 -6.91 -29.79
C SER A 74 1.08 -6.50 -31.24
N LYS A 75 -0.16 -6.69 -31.69
CA LYS A 75 -0.60 -6.22 -33.01
C LYS A 75 -0.48 -4.70 -33.14
N LEU A 76 -0.70 -3.96 -32.05
CA LEU A 76 -0.58 -2.50 -32.04
C LEU A 76 0.84 -2.06 -32.40
N VAL A 77 1.84 -2.57 -31.67
CA VAL A 77 3.24 -2.17 -31.85
C VAL A 77 3.74 -2.60 -33.23
N VAL A 78 3.44 -3.84 -33.66
CA VAL A 78 3.82 -4.34 -34.98
C VAL A 78 3.27 -3.46 -36.11
N GLU A 79 1.98 -3.11 -36.08
CA GLU A 79 1.35 -2.30 -37.13
C GLU A 79 1.85 -0.84 -37.12
N GLN A 80 2.14 -0.29 -35.95
CA GLN A 80 2.69 1.07 -35.82
C GLN A 80 4.14 1.17 -36.28
N MET A 81 4.93 0.13 -36.06
CA MET A 81 6.34 0.07 -36.48
C MET A 81 6.49 -0.29 -37.96
N ALA A 82 5.58 -1.10 -38.51
CA ALA A 82 5.48 -1.32 -39.93
C ALA A 82 4.92 -0.13 -40.73
N GLY A 83 4.56 0.98 -40.05
CA GLY A 83 4.07 2.21 -40.67
C GLY A 83 2.61 2.13 -41.17
N ARG A 84 1.90 1.03 -40.89
CA ARG A 84 0.51 0.84 -41.31
C ARG A 84 -0.46 1.60 -40.40
N TRP A 85 -0.14 1.72 -39.10
CA TRP A 85 -0.98 2.42 -38.12
C TRP A 85 -0.28 3.66 -37.53
N GLN A 86 -1.05 4.71 -37.26
CA GLN A 86 -0.53 5.94 -36.64
C GLN A 86 -0.41 5.81 -35.11
N VAL A 87 0.66 6.38 -34.55
CA VAL A 87 0.88 6.49 -33.09
C VAL A 87 0.19 7.75 -32.56
N LYS A 88 -1.08 7.61 -32.19
CA LYS A 88 -1.89 8.75 -31.73
C LYS A 88 -1.57 9.16 -30.29
N HIS A 89 -1.35 8.18 -29.41
CA HIS A 89 -1.19 8.40 -27.97
C HIS A 89 0.09 9.20 -27.64
N PRO A 90 0.00 10.38 -26.98
CA PRO A 90 1.16 11.23 -26.70
C PRO A 90 2.29 10.51 -25.96
N GLY A 91 1.96 9.67 -24.98
CA GLY A 91 2.95 8.90 -24.20
C GLY A 91 3.69 7.83 -25.00
N LEU A 92 3.17 7.38 -26.16
CA LEU A 92 3.83 6.38 -27.00
C LEU A 92 4.68 7.00 -28.11
N ARG A 93 4.48 8.29 -28.43
CA ARG A 93 5.22 8.96 -29.52
C ARG A 93 6.74 8.99 -29.29
N PRO A 94 7.25 9.29 -28.07
CA PRO A 94 8.69 9.25 -27.81
C PRO A 94 9.28 7.85 -28.03
N LEU A 95 8.63 6.82 -27.48
CA LEU A 95 9.07 5.43 -27.60
C LEU A 95 9.05 4.94 -29.06
N ALA A 96 7.98 5.24 -29.79
CA ALA A 96 7.90 4.92 -31.21
C ALA A 96 8.95 5.66 -32.04
N SER A 97 9.29 6.90 -31.69
CA SER A 97 10.36 7.65 -32.33
C SER A 97 11.72 7.00 -32.08
N GLN A 98 12.01 6.61 -30.83
CA GLN A 98 13.25 5.91 -30.47
C GLN A 98 13.37 4.56 -31.19
N ALA A 99 12.32 3.74 -31.16
CA ALA A 99 12.30 2.46 -31.87
C ALA A 99 12.54 2.62 -33.38
N ARG A 100 12.00 3.67 -34.02
CA ARG A 100 12.24 3.97 -35.43
C ARG A 100 13.67 4.42 -35.71
N GLN A 101 14.27 5.21 -34.82
CA GLN A 101 15.67 5.62 -34.94
C GLN A 101 16.62 4.41 -34.87
N LEU A 102 16.37 3.49 -33.94
CA LEU A 102 17.11 2.23 -33.85
C LEU A 102 16.90 1.36 -35.10
N ALA A 103 15.64 1.19 -35.52
CA ALA A 103 15.29 0.42 -36.71
C ALA A 103 15.99 0.93 -37.98
N GLY A 104 16.15 2.25 -38.13
CA GLY A 104 16.81 2.88 -39.28
C GLY A 104 18.32 2.60 -39.38
N ARG A 105 18.93 1.95 -38.38
CA ARG A 105 20.35 1.56 -38.39
C ARG A 105 20.60 0.18 -39.01
N PHE A 106 19.56 -0.62 -39.21
CA PHE A 106 19.67 -1.92 -39.88
C PHE A 106 19.53 -1.76 -41.39
N ALA A 107 20.23 -2.58 -42.16
CA ALA A 107 20.08 -2.62 -43.61
C ALA A 107 18.71 -3.19 -44.02
N ARG A 108 18.19 -4.14 -43.24
CA ARG A 108 16.84 -4.71 -43.41
C ARG A 108 16.19 -4.94 -42.04
N ILE A 109 14.91 -4.60 -41.94
CA ILE A 109 14.09 -4.90 -40.77
C ILE A 109 12.65 -5.24 -41.19
N ALA A 110 12.09 -6.28 -40.59
CA ALA A 110 10.70 -6.69 -40.78
C ALA A 110 9.99 -6.83 -39.44
N TYR A 111 8.67 -6.60 -39.42
CA TYR A 111 7.83 -6.75 -38.24
C TYR A 111 6.72 -7.75 -38.52
N THR A 112 6.69 -8.81 -37.73
CA THR A 112 5.74 -9.92 -37.86
C THR A 112 4.93 -10.03 -36.57
N TRP A 113 3.60 -9.98 -36.68
CA TRP A 113 2.74 -10.33 -35.56
C TRP A 113 2.70 -11.84 -35.42
N VAL A 114 2.84 -12.34 -34.19
CA VAL A 114 2.73 -13.77 -33.88
C VAL A 114 1.69 -14.02 -32.78
N PRO A 115 1.06 -15.21 -32.74
CA PRO A 115 0.22 -15.57 -31.60
C PRO A 115 1.04 -15.61 -30.29
N ARG A 116 0.42 -15.29 -29.15
CA ARG A 116 1.06 -15.28 -27.82
C ARG A 116 1.84 -16.56 -27.50
N ALA A 117 1.30 -17.73 -27.86
CA ALA A 117 1.98 -19.01 -27.64
C ALA A 117 3.33 -19.13 -28.38
N ALA A 118 3.53 -18.35 -29.44
CA ALA A 118 4.78 -18.27 -30.20
C ALA A 118 5.72 -17.14 -29.72
N ASN A 119 5.35 -16.39 -28.67
CA ASN A 119 6.16 -15.35 -28.04
C ASN A 119 6.52 -15.70 -26.57
N ALA A 120 6.43 -16.98 -26.20
CA ALA A 120 6.51 -17.45 -24.81
C ALA A 120 7.82 -17.09 -24.10
N HIS A 121 8.93 -16.96 -24.84
CA HIS A 121 10.21 -16.62 -24.25
C HIS A 121 10.27 -15.14 -23.80
N ALA A 122 9.81 -14.22 -24.65
CA ALA A 122 9.73 -12.81 -24.29
C ALA A 122 8.64 -12.55 -23.22
N ASP A 123 7.51 -13.26 -23.29
CA ASP A 123 6.46 -13.22 -22.25
C ASP A 123 7.02 -13.68 -20.89
N ARG A 124 7.81 -14.77 -20.86
CA ARG A 124 8.49 -15.21 -19.63
C ARG A 124 9.39 -14.11 -19.07
N LEU A 125 10.24 -13.50 -19.89
CA LEU A 125 11.15 -12.43 -19.45
C LEU A 125 10.39 -11.20 -18.95
N ALA A 126 9.28 -10.82 -19.59
CA ALA A 126 8.44 -9.71 -19.15
C ALA A 126 7.75 -10.02 -17.81
N ASN A 127 7.26 -11.25 -17.62
CA ASN A 127 6.71 -11.69 -16.34
C ASN A 127 7.78 -11.75 -15.24
N GLU A 128 8.96 -12.32 -15.50
CA GLU A 128 10.07 -12.32 -14.55
C GLU A 128 10.47 -10.89 -14.14
N ALA A 129 10.46 -9.93 -15.08
CA ALA A 129 10.74 -8.53 -14.77
C ALA A 129 9.65 -7.88 -13.89
N MET A 130 8.37 -8.12 -14.19
CA MET A 130 7.26 -7.66 -13.35
C MET A 130 7.29 -8.30 -11.97
N ASP A 131 7.53 -9.61 -11.91
CA ASP A 131 7.58 -10.39 -10.69
C ASP A 131 8.82 -10.04 -9.86
N ALA A 132 9.95 -9.65 -10.46
CA ALA A 132 11.10 -9.13 -9.74
C ALA A 132 10.84 -7.74 -9.14
N GLN A 133 10.00 -6.91 -9.78
CA GLN A 133 9.53 -5.65 -9.22
C GLN A 133 8.54 -5.90 -8.07
N GLU A 134 7.66 -6.90 -8.21
CA GLU A 134 6.77 -7.37 -7.15
C GLU A 134 7.56 -8.04 -6.01
N GLY A 135 8.63 -8.78 -6.30
CA GLY A 135 9.54 -9.42 -5.35
C GLY A 135 10.46 -8.43 -4.63
N ARG A 136 10.69 -7.24 -5.19
CA ARG A 136 11.24 -6.08 -4.46
C ARG A 136 10.17 -5.32 -3.66
N ARG A 137 8.88 -5.55 -3.97
CA ARG A 137 7.71 -5.06 -3.22
C ARG A 137 7.09 -6.10 -2.30
N THR A 138 7.65 -7.31 -2.19
CA THR A 138 7.34 -8.19 -1.08
C THR A 138 7.95 -7.54 0.15
N THR A 139 7.08 -6.99 1.00
CA THR A 139 7.40 -6.84 2.41
C THR A 139 8.05 -8.16 2.89
N PRO A 140 9.05 -8.13 3.79
CA PRO A 140 9.72 -9.36 4.22
C PRO A 140 8.68 -10.28 4.87
N ALA A 141 8.19 -11.22 4.07
CA ALA A 141 7.23 -12.26 4.42
C ALA A 141 7.89 -13.65 4.41
N ALA A 142 9.18 -13.75 4.08
CA ALA A 142 9.90 -15.02 4.09
C ALA A 142 10.51 -15.41 5.45
N TRP A 143 9.99 -14.86 6.57
CA TRP A 143 10.28 -15.34 7.93
C TRP A 143 9.03 -15.80 8.70
N THR A 144 7.83 -15.43 8.25
CA THR A 144 6.57 -15.83 8.87
C THR A 144 5.88 -16.84 7.95
N GLY A 145 5.34 -17.93 8.51
CA GLY A 145 4.60 -18.94 7.74
C GLY A 145 3.23 -18.47 7.22
N ALA A 146 2.98 -17.16 7.19
CA ALA A 146 1.72 -16.54 6.83
C ALA A 146 1.45 -16.67 5.32
N ARG A 147 0.20 -16.94 4.93
CA ARG A 147 -0.22 -17.18 3.55
C ARG A 147 -1.24 -16.16 3.08
N GLY A 148 -1.11 -15.73 1.82
CA GLY A 148 -2.03 -14.81 1.15
C GLY A 148 -1.69 -13.33 1.37
N GLU A 149 -2.36 -12.46 0.62
CA GLU A 149 -2.21 -11.01 0.74
C GLU A 149 -2.89 -10.51 2.02
N PRO A 150 -2.18 -9.81 2.93
CA PRO A 150 -2.77 -9.32 4.16
C PRO A 150 -3.67 -8.11 3.93
N THR A 151 -4.72 -7.99 4.73
CA THR A 151 -5.36 -6.69 4.95
C THR A 151 -4.49 -5.88 5.90
N ARG A 152 -4.04 -4.71 5.44
CA ARG A 152 -3.11 -3.84 6.16
C ARG A 152 -3.87 -2.68 6.79
N LEU A 153 -3.88 -2.60 8.11
CA LEU A 153 -4.51 -1.52 8.86
C LEU A 153 -3.46 -0.47 9.25
N LEU A 154 -3.62 0.75 8.73
CA LEU A 154 -2.87 1.94 9.15
C LEU A 154 -3.62 2.62 10.29
N LEU A 155 -3.16 2.41 11.51
CA LEU A 155 -3.81 2.84 12.73
C LEU A 155 -3.31 4.22 13.13
N LEU A 156 -4.15 5.25 13.00
CA LEU A 156 -3.80 6.63 13.27
C LEU A 156 -4.56 7.15 14.50
N ARG A 157 -3.82 7.64 15.50
CA ARG A 157 -4.43 8.32 16.64
C ARG A 157 -4.79 9.75 16.25
N HIS A 158 -5.89 10.29 16.77
CA HIS A 158 -6.19 11.72 16.62
C HIS A 158 -5.08 12.65 17.16
N GLY A 159 -5.05 13.89 16.67
CA GLY A 159 -4.18 14.95 17.17
C GLY A 159 -4.59 15.51 18.54
N GLN A 160 -3.79 16.40 19.11
CA GLN A 160 -4.03 16.98 20.44
C GLN A 160 -5.41 17.65 20.59
N THR A 161 -6.01 17.47 21.76
CA THR A 161 -7.19 18.20 22.25
C THR A 161 -6.80 18.92 23.56
N PRO A 162 -7.60 19.89 24.04
CA PRO A 162 -7.35 20.51 25.34
C PRO A 162 -7.21 19.49 26.48
N MET A 163 -8.10 18.49 26.51
CA MET A 163 -8.05 17.41 27.51
C MET A 163 -6.76 16.59 27.43
N SER A 164 -6.26 16.30 26.23
CA SER A 164 -5.01 15.54 26.11
C SER A 164 -3.78 16.37 26.47
N ALA A 165 -3.78 17.69 26.22
CA ALA A 165 -2.74 18.59 26.70
C ALA A 165 -2.68 18.63 28.25
N GLU A 166 -3.84 18.58 28.90
CA GLU A 166 -3.98 18.56 30.35
C GLU A 166 -3.90 17.14 30.96
N ARG A 167 -3.67 16.10 30.14
CA ARG A 167 -3.60 14.69 30.56
C ARG A 167 -4.86 14.22 31.32
N ARG A 168 -6.02 14.69 30.87
CA ARG A 168 -7.34 14.29 31.37
C ARG A 168 -7.87 13.08 30.61
N TYR A 169 -8.64 12.23 31.29
CA TYR A 169 -9.39 11.17 30.64
C TYR A 169 -10.40 11.77 29.67
N SER A 170 -10.32 11.38 28.41
CA SER A 170 -11.22 11.82 27.33
C SER A 170 -11.78 10.58 26.67
N GLY A 171 -13.06 10.32 26.92
CA GLY A 171 -13.75 9.12 26.47
C GLY A 171 -14.66 9.46 25.31
N ARG A 172 -15.97 9.51 25.60
CA ARG A 172 -17.00 9.77 24.58
C ARG A 172 -17.27 11.26 24.37
N GLY A 173 -16.75 12.13 25.23
CA GLY A 173 -16.84 13.57 25.06
C GLY A 173 -16.28 14.01 23.71
N ASP A 174 -17.03 14.84 22.99
CA ASP A 174 -16.67 15.27 21.64
C ASP A 174 -16.01 16.64 21.66
N VAL A 175 -14.69 16.64 21.90
CA VAL A 175 -13.89 17.85 22.06
C VAL A 175 -13.12 18.15 20.79
N GLU A 176 -13.17 19.42 20.36
CA GLU A 176 -12.41 19.94 19.24
C GLU A 176 -10.89 19.82 19.46
N PRO A 177 -10.10 19.48 18.42
CA PRO A 177 -8.65 19.57 18.48
C PRO A 177 -8.15 20.99 18.75
N THR A 178 -6.97 21.09 19.36
CA THR A 178 -6.23 22.36 19.44
C THR A 178 -5.66 22.73 18.06
N GLU A 179 -5.13 23.95 17.92
CA GLU A 179 -4.37 24.33 16.72
C GLU A 179 -3.19 23.38 16.47
N LEU A 180 -2.44 23.05 17.54
CA LEU A 180 -1.38 22.03 17.48
C LEU A 180 -1.94 20.68 17.04
N GLY A 181 -3.11 20.27 17.54
CA GLY A 181 -3.75 19.02 17.12
C GLY A 181 -4.12 18.97 15.64
N ARG A 182 -4.54 20.11 15.06
CA ARG A 182 -4.80 20.22 13.61
C ARG A 182 -3.49 20.12 12.82
N ALA A 183 -2.44 20.84 13.23
CA ALA A 183 -1.12 20.74 12.59
C ALA A 183 -0.53 19.33 12.65
N GLN A 184 -0.70 18.64 13.79
CA GLN A 184 -0.32 17.23 13.96
C GLN A 184 -1.09 16.31 13.02
N ALA A 185 -2.40 16.52 12.87
CA ALA A 185 -3.24 15.76 11.96
C ALA A 185 -2.79 15.91 10.50
N GLU A 186 -2.49 17.13 10.06
CA GLU A 186 -1.96 17.38 8.71
C GLU A 186 -0.59 16.75 8.48
N ALA A 187 0.30 16.79 9.48
CA ALA A 187 1.60 16.14 9.40
C ALA A 187 1.47 14.62 9.26
N ALA A 188 0.59 14.01 10.06
CA ALA A 188 0.28 12.60 9.96
C ALA A 188 -0.34 12.24 8.60
N ALA A 189 -1.24 13.08 8.07
CA ALA A 189 -1.82 12.90 6.75
C ALA A 189 -0.76 12.89 5.64
N ARG A 190 0.18 13.84 5.67
CA ARG A 190 1.32 13.88 4.73
C ARG A 190 2.21 12.64 4.84
N ARG A 191 2.38 12.10 6.05
CA ARG A 191 3.14 10.87 6.28
C ARG A 191 2.45 9.65 5.69
N VAL A 192 1.15 9.53 5.94
CA VAL A 192 0.30 8.42 5.45
C VAL A 192 0.22 8.43 3.93
N ALA A 193 0.04 9.60 3.29
CA ALA A 193 -0.03 9.72 1.84
C ALA A 193 1.25 9.29 1.10
N LYS A 194 2.40 9.22 1.79
CA LYS A 194 3.67 8.75 1.24
C LYS A 194 3.91 7.25 1.41
N LEU A 195 3.01 6.53 2.07
CA LEU A 195 3.15 5.08 2.26
C LEU A 195 2.75 4.32 0.99
N ASP A 196 3.48 3.25 0.70
CA ASP A 196 3.13 2.34 -0.38
C ASP A 196 1.73 1.75 -0.17
N GLY A 197 0.97 1.66 -1.26
CA GLY A 197 -0.41 1.15 -1.26
C GLY A 197 -1.46 2.17 -0.79
N VAL A 198 -1.08 3.43 -0.55
CA VAL A 198 -2.01 4.52 -0.19
C VAL A 198 -2.25 5.46 -1.39
N GLY A 199 -3.50 5.85 -1.59
CA GLY A 199 -3.99 6.73 -2.65
C GLY A 199 -5.52 6.88 -2.63
N ALA A 200 -6.11 7.49 -3.65
CA ALA A 200 -7.53 7.88 -3.66
C ALA A 200 -8.53 6.71 -3.47
N ALA A 201 -8.14 5.49 -3.84
CA ALA A 201 -8.95 4.30 -3.65
C ALA A 201 -8.79 3.65 -2.25
N THR A 202 -8.00 4.25 -1.35
CA THR A 202 -7.74 3.70 -0.02
C THR A 202 -8.90 4.04 0.91
N PRO A 203 -9.61 3.06 1.48
CA PRO A 203 -10.69 3.32 2.41
C PRO A 203 -10.16 3.98 3.69
N ILE A 204 -10.85 5.04 4.13
CA ILE A 204 -10.59 5.69 5.42
C ILE A 204 -11.80 5.42 6.32
N VAL A 205 -11.55 4.79 7.47
CA VAL A 205 -12.58 4.47 8.47
C VAL A 205 -12.22 5.15 9.79
N SER A 206 -13.09 6.04 10.26
CA SER A 206 -12.82 6.85 11.44
C SER A 206 -13.82 6.57 12.56
N SER A 207 -13.40 6.75 13.81
CA SER A 207 -14.36 7.06 14.87
C SER A 207 -15.17 8.31 14.48
N PRO A 208 -16.47 8.38 14.84
CA PRO A 208 -17.32 9.52 14.50
C PRO A 208 -17.00 10.80 15.27
N LEU A 209 -16.21 10.73 16.35
CA LEU A 209 -15.88 11.91 17.17
C LEU A 209 -15.07 12.93 16.36
N ILE A 210 -15.33 14.23 16.59
CA ILE A 210 -14.75 15.36 15.86
C ILE A 210 -13.23 15.29 15.86
N ARG A 211 -12.59 14.99 17.00
CA ARG A 211 -11.13 14.89 17.07
C ARG A 211 -10.53 13.88 16.10
N THR A 212 -11.19 12.74 15.90
CA THR A 212 -10.79 11.73 14.91
C THR A 212 -11.19 12.13 13.50
N MET A 213 -12.35 12.75 13.33
CA MET A 213 -12.85 13.20 12.03
C MET A 213 -12.00 14.31 11.41
N VAL A 214 -11.45 15.23 12.21
CA VAL A 214 -10.49 16.24 11.74
C VAL A 214 -9.24 15.56 11.18
N THR A 215 -8.71 14.57 11.88
CA THR A 215 -7.57 13.80 11.40
C THR A 215 -7.89 12.98 10.15
N ALA A 216 -9.04 12.31 10.11
CA ALA A 216 -9.47 11.53 8.95
C ALA A 216 -9.70 12.39 7.71
N ARG A 217 -10.24 13.61 7.88
CA ARG A 217 -10.43 14.57 6.78
C ARG A 217 -9.10 15.09 6.23
N ALA A 218 -8.13 15.38 7.10
CA ALA A 218 -6.79 15.75 6.64
C ALA A 218 -6.15 14.62 5.80
N VAL A 219 -6.33 13.36 6.21
CA VAL A 219 -5.88 12.19 5.43
C VAL A 219 -6.63 12.10 4.09
N ALA A 220 -7.94 12.29 4.09
CA ALA A 220 -8.75 12.28 2.88
C ALA A 220 -8.30 13.35 1.88
N GLU A 221 -8.03 14.56 2.35
CA GLU A 221 -7.50 15.65 1.52
C GLU A 221 -6.13 15.31 0.93
N ALA A 222 -5.24 14.71 1.73
CA ALA A 222 -3.90 14.34 1.28
C ALA A 222 -3.87 13.15 0.31
N THR A 223 -4.89 12.28 0.35
CA THR A 223 -4.91 11.01 -0.42
C THR A 223 -5.95 10.99 -1.55
N GLY A 224 -6.96 11.87 -1.50
CA GLY A 224 -8.15 11.82 -2.34
C GLY A 224 -9.17 10.74 -1.93
N GLY A 225 -9.01 10.13 -0.75
CA GLY A 225 -9.87 9.06 -0.25
C GLY A 225 -11.18 9.55 0.37
N GLU A 226 -12.14 8.63 0.53
CA GLU A 226 -13.42 8.90 1.18
C GLU A 226 -13.41 8.43 2.64
N VAL A 227 -13.92 9.27 3.55
CA VAL A 227 -14.04 8.95 4.97
C VAL A 227 -15.41 8.34 5.26
N THR A 228 -15.41 7.14 5.82
CA THR A 228 -16.57 6.52 6.46
C THR A 228 -16.40 6.49 7.97
N THR A 229 -17.50 6.48 8.72
CA THR A 229 -17.44 6.40 10.19
C THR A 229 -17.87 5.03 10.70
N HIS A 230 -17.27 4.61 11.81
CA HIS A 230 -17.65 3.38 12.48
C HIS A 230 -17.75 3.60 14.01
N PRO A 231 -18.94 3.43 14.63
CA PRO A 231 -19.12 3.71 16.05
C PRO A 231 -18.31 2.79 16.97
N GLY A 232 -17.99 1.57 16.51
CA GLY A 232 -17.11 0.65 17.25
C GLY A 232 -15.67 1.15 17.46
N LEU A 233 -15.25 2.20 16.74
CA LEU A 233 -13.93 2.82 16.88
C LEU A 233 -13.88 3.96 17.91
N ILE A 234 -14.98 4.26 18.60
CA ILE A 234 -15.01 5.27 19.68
C ILE A 234 -14.07 4.86 20.83
N GLU A 235 -13.52 5.84 21.54
CA GLU A 235 -12.67 5.61 22.73
C GLU A 235 -13.46 4.91 23.86
N THR A 236 -12.73 4.37 24.84
CA THR A 236 -13.32 3.90 26.10
C THR A 236 -14.19 4.97 26.74
N ASP A 237 -15.41 4.60 27.10
CA ASP A 237 -16.26 5.39 27.99
C ASP A 237 -15.67 5.40 29.40
N PHE A 238 -15.14 6.54 29.83
CA PHE A 238 -14.58 6.70 31.18
C PHE A 238 -15.64 7.10 32.23
N GLY A 239 -16.91 7.27 31.82
CA GLY A 239 -18.00 7.63 32.72
C GLY A 239 -17.67 8.82 33.62
N ASP A 240 -17.78 8.63 34.93
CA ASP A 240 -17.56 9.68 35.92
C ASP A 240 -16.11 10.20 36.02
N TRP A 241 -15.15 9.51 35.37
CA TRP A 241 -13.77 9.96 35.27
C TRP A 241 -13.50 10.85 34.05
N GLU A 242 -14.45 11.00 33.12
CA GLU A 242 -14.32 11.93 31.99
C GLU A 242 -13.96 13.35 32.50
N GLY A 243 -12.90 13.93 31.94
CA GLY A 243 -12.41 15.25 32.34
C GLY A 243 -11.54 15.27 33.59
N LEU A 244 -11.43 14.19 34.36
CA LEU A 244 -10.48 14.12 35.46
C LEU A 244 -9.07 13.82 34.95
N THR A 245 -8.08 14.38 35.62
CA THR A 245 -6.70 13.90 35.53
C THR A 245 -6.60 12.53 36.22
N PHE A 246 -5.49 11.83 35.93
CA PHE A 246 -5.18 10.57 36.60
C PHE A 246 -5.15 10.70 38.13
N ALA A 247 -4.57 11.78 38.65
CA ALA A 247 -4.47 12.02 40.09
C ALA A 247 -5.86 12.24 40.70
N GLU A 248 -6.68 13.10 40.09
CA GLU A 248 -8.05 13.37 40.54
C GLU A 248 -8.92 12.09 40.55
N ALA A 249 -8.83 11.25 39.51
CA ALA A 249 -9.54 9.97 39.47
C ALA A 249 -9.04 8.98 40.54
N SER A 250 -7.73 8.92 40.75
CA SER A 250 -7.12 8.07 41.78
C SER A 250 -7.46 8.54 43.20
N GLU A 251 -7.58 9.84 43.44
CA GLU A 251 -8.00 10.39 44.73
C GLU A 251 -9.49 10.17 44.98
N ARG A 252 -10.31 10.33 43.94
CA ARG A 252 -11.77 10.14 44.01
C ARG A 252 -12.15 8.68 44.28
N ASP A 253 -11.53 7.73 43.57
CA ASP A 253 -11.87 6.30 43.67
C ASP A 253 -10.62 5.38 43.84
N PRO A 254 -9.85 5.48 44.94
CA PRO A 254 -8.50 4.88 45.03
C PRO A 254 -8.44 3.37 44.80
N ALA A 255 -9.35 2.63 45.43
CA ALA A 255 -9.39 1.17 45.34
C ALA A 255 -9.90 0.69 43.97
N LEU A 256 -10.83 1.42 43.35
CA LEU A 256 -11.32 1.10 42.02
C LEU A 256 -10.28 1.42 40.95
N HIS A 257 -9.67 2.61 41.04
CA HIS A 257 -8.62 3.06 40.12
C HIS A 257 -7.42 2.12 40.10
N THR A 258 -6.96 1.68 41.28
CA THR A 258 -5.88 0.68 41.40
C THR A 258 -6.21 -0.63 40.68
N ARG A 259 -7.43 -1.15 40.84
CA ARG A 259 -7.87 -2.38 40.14
C ARG A 259 -7.98 -2.15 38.63
N TRP A 260 -8.57 -1.04 38.23
CA TRP A 260 -8.75 -0.66 36.82
C TRP A 260 -7.42 -0.60 36.04
N LEU A 261 -6.32 -0.20 36.69
CA LEU A 261 -4.98 -0.16 36.09
C LEU A 261 -4.31 -1.53 35.90
N SER A 262 -4.91 -2.61 36.38
CA SER A 262 -4.32 -3.96 36.32
C SER A 262 -5.27 -5.05 35.84
N ASP A 263 -6.58 -4.79 35.85
CA ASP A 263 -7.63 -5.72 35.45
C ASP A 263 -8.48 -5.10 34.32
N PRO A 264 -8.40 -5.63 33.08
CA PRO A 264 -9.14 -5.10 31.93
C PRO A 264 -10.65 -5.32 32.01
N THR A 265 -11.14 -6.15 32.95
CA THR A 265 -12.56 -6.44 33.14
C THR A 265 -13.26 -5.36 33.96
N VAL A 266 -12.49 -4.61 34.75
CA VAL A 266 -13.00 -3.56 35.63
C VAL A 266 -13.33 -2.31 34.80
N PRO A 267 -14.57 -1.80 34.82
CA PRO A 267 -14.92 -0.56 34.14
C PRO A 267 -14.55 0.67 34.97
N ALA A 268 -14.40 1.82 34.30
CA ALA A 268 -14.48 3.11 34.98
C ALA A 268 -15.91 3.30 35.58
N PRO A 269 -16.09 4.09 36.65
CA PRO A 269 -17.41 4.28 37.24
C PRO A 269 -18.40 4.86 36.22
N GLY A 270 -19.52 4.16 35.98
CA GLY A 270 -20.53 4.55 34.99
C GLY A 270 -20.09 4.41 33.52
N GLY A 271 -18.88 3.93 33.26
CA GLY A 271 -18.30 3.76 31.92
C GLY A 271 -18.26 2.31 31.46
N GLU A 272 -17.29 2.00 30.59
CA GLU A 272 -17.06 0.65 30.09
C GLU A 272 -15.67 0.12 30.47
N SER A 273 -15.52 -1.21 30.45
CA SER A 273 -14.23 -1.86 30.68
C SER A 273 -13.44 -2.01 29.39
N PHE A 274 -12.14 -2.19 29.51
CA PHE A 274 -11.29 -2.42 28.34
C PHE A 274 -11.65 -3.69 27.58
N ASP A 275 -12.18 -4.72 28.25
CA ASP A 275 -12.67 -5.92 27.58
C ASP A 275 -13.97 -5.70 26.79
N VAL A 276 -14.81 -4.75 27.18
CA VAL A 276 -15.96 -4.31 26.36
C VAL A 276 -15.46 -3.64 25.08
N VAL A 277 -14.49 -2.74 25.19
CA VAL A 277 -13.88 -2.06 24.04
C VAL A 277 -13.17 -3.08 23.13
N HIS A 278 -12.39 -3.99 23.70
CA HIS A 278 -11.68 -5.02 22.95
C HIS A 278 -12.63 -5.88 22.12
N ARG A 279 -13.76 -6.33 22.71
CA ARG A 279 -14.77 -7.12 22.00
C ARG A 279 -15.43 -6.36 20.86
N ARG A 280 -15.85 -5.10 21.07
CA ARG A 280 -16.46 -4.33 19.97
C ARG A 280 -15.46 -4.05 18.85
N VAL A 281 -14.20 -3.76 19.20
CA VAL A 281 -13.14 -3.50 18.24
C VAL A 281 -12.74 -4.76 17.47
N ALA A 282 -12.86 -5.95 18.08
CA ALA A 282 -12.69 -7.21 17.37
C ALA A 282 -13.75 -7.38 16.26
N GLY A 283 -15.02 -7.05 16.57
CA GLY A 283 -16.08 -7.01 15.55
C GLY A 283 -15.76 -6.02 14.42
N VAL A 284 -15.30 -4.81 14.75
CA VAL A 284 -14.88 -3.84 13.72
C VAL A 284 -13.74 -4.39 12.87
N ARG A 285 -12.73 -4.99 13.49
CA ARG A 285 -11.62 -5.62 12.77
C ARG A 285 -12.16 -6.63 11.78
N ASP A 286 -13.01 -7.56 12.21
CA ASP A 286 -13.53 -8.63 11.36
C ASP A 286 -14.31 -8.06 10.16
N GLU A 287 -15.15 -7.04 10.38
CA GLU A 287 -15.83 -6.33 9.30
C GLU A 287 -14.86 -5.65 8.31
N LEU A 288 -13.78 -5.04 8.80
CA LEU A 288 -12.76 -4.42 7.95
C LEU A 288 -11.98 -5.47 7.14
N LEU A 289 -11.63 -6.60 7.75
CA LEU A 289 -10.94 -7.69 7.08
C LEU A 289 -11.80 -8.32 5.98
N GLU A 290 -13.10 -8.52 6.25
CA GLU A 290 -14.04 -9.05 5.26
C GLU A 290 -14.26 -8.06 4.10
N ARG A 291 -14.54 -6.79 4.41
CA ARG A 291 -14.86 -5.77 3.39
C ARG A 291 -13.66 -5.35 2.56
N HIS A 292 -12.46 -5.41 3.13
CA HIS A 292 -11.23 -4.90 2.54
C HIS A 292 -10.12 -5.96 2.49
N ALA A 293 -10.49 -7.21 2.23
CA ALA A 293 -9.57 -8.34 2.09
C ALA A 293 -8.42 -8.01 1.12
N GLY A 294 -7.17 -8.22 1.57
CA GLY A 294 -5.96 -7.99 0.77
C GLY A 294 -5.68 -6.52 0.41
N ARG A 295 -6.35 -5.57 1.07
CA ARG A 295 -6.18 -4.13 0.81
C ARG A 295 -5.61 -3.39 2.01
N THR A 296 -5.06 -2.21 1.77
CA THR A 296 -4.71 -1.25 2.83
C THR A 296 -5.95 -0.44 3.23
N VAL A 297 -6.16 -0.27 4.54
CA VAL A 297 -7.24 0.53 5.14
C VAL A 297 -6.64 1.49 6.15
N ILE A 298 -7.05 2.75 6.12
CA ILE A 298 -6.65 3.74 7.12
C ILE A 298 -7.72 3.79 8.21
N VAL A 299 -7.34 3.53 9.45
CA VAL A 299 -8.22 3.50 10.61
C VAL A 299 -7.85 4.63 11.56
N VAL A 300 -8.72 5.63 11.71
CA VAL A 300 -8.48 6.79 12.58
C VAL A 300 -9.28 6.65 13.87
N SER A 301 -8.58 6.57 15.00
CA SER A 301 -9.20 6.25 16.28
C SER A 301 -8.41 6.84 17.47
N HIS A 302 -8.51 6.19 18.63
CA HIS A 302 -8.04 6.64 19.93
C HIS A 302 -7.12 5.61 20.56
N VAL A 303 -6.70 5.83 21.81
CA VAL A 303 -5.70 4.99 22.46
C VAL A 303 -6.21 3.56 22.64
N THR A 304 -7.39 3.37 23.23
CA THR A 304 -7.84 2.00 23.59
C THR A 304 -8.19 1.14 22.37
N PRO A 305 -8.91 1.64 21.35
CA PRO A 305 -9.16 0.85 20.15
C PRO A 305 -7.88 0.50 19.37
N ILE A 306 -6.94 1.43 19.22
CA ILE A 306 -5.67 1.15 18.53
C ILE A 306 -4.86 0.11 19.30
N LYS A 307 -4.73 0.25 20.63
CA LYS A 307 -4.08 -0.76 21.46
C LYS A 307 -4.76 -2.12 21.36
N SER A 308 -6.09 -2.15 21.24
CA SER A 308 -6.85 -3.40 21.07
C SER A 308 -6.55 -4.08 19.75
N LEU A 309 -6.45 -3.33 18.64
CA LEU A 309 -6.06 -3.88 17.33
C LEU A 309 -4.62 -4.40 17.34
N LEU A 310 -3.69 -3.66 17.95
CA LEU A 310 -2.30 -4.10 18.11
C LEU A 310 -2.18 -5.33 19.02
N ARG A 311 -2.99 -5.40 20.09
CA ARG A 311 -3.08 -6.59 20.96
C ARG A 311 -3.49 -7.83 20.16
N MET A 312 -4.49 -7.72 19.29
CA MET A 312 -4.93 -8.81 18.44
C MET A 312 -3.84 -9.22 17.43
N ALA A 313 -3.18 -8.25 16.80
CA ALA A 313 -2.15 -8.53 15.81
C ALA A 313 -0.87 -9.16 16.39
N LEU A 314 -0.56 -8.89 17.66
CA LEU A 314 0.58 -9.47 18.38
C LEU A 314 0.24 -10.79 19.09
N ASP A 315 -1.01 -11.24 19.05
CA ASP A 315 -1.54 -12.33 19.88
C ASP A 315 -1.16 -12.15 21.38
N ALA A 316 -1.31 -10.92 21.86
CA ALA A 316 -0.85 -10.54 23.19
C ALA A 316 -1.97 -10.59 24.25
N GLY A 317 -1.57 -10.89 25.48
CA GLY A 317 -2.45 -10.80 26.65
C GLY A 317 -2.91 -9.37 26.97
N PRO A 318 -3.95 -9.21 27.81
CA PRO A 318 -4.55 -7.91 28.12
C PRO A 318 -3.59 -6.91 28.78
N SER A 319 -2.52 -7.40 29.42
CA SER A 319 -1.49 -6.54 30.04
C SER A 319 -0.82 -5.57 29.06
N LEU A 320 -0.89 -5.84 27.75
CA LEU A 320 -0.38 -4.93 26.71
C LEU A 320 -1.01 -3.54 26.81
N LEU A 321 -2.29 -3.44 27.18
CA LEU A 321 -3.01 -2.16 27.28
C LEU A 321 -2.33 -1.17 28.22
N PHE A 322 -1.73 -1.67 29.30
CA PHE A 322 -1.06 -0.87 30.33
C PHE A 322 0.42 -0.61 30.04
N ARG A 323 1.01 -1.33 29.07
CA ARG A 323 2.45 -1.27 28.77
C ARG A 323 2.77 -0.61 27.44
N LEU A 324 1.80 -0.58 26.52
CA LEU A 324 1.97 0.08 25.25
C LEU A 324 1.72 1.58 25.40
N HIS A 325 2.65 2.42 24.96
CA HIS A 325 2.45 3.86 24.83
C HIS A 325 2.06 4.21 23.40
N LEU A 326 1.17 5.18 23.24
CA LEU A 326 0.80 5.75 21.94
C LEU A 326 0.76 7.27 22.06
N ASP A 327 1.56 7.96 21.27
CA ASP A 327 1.59 9.41 21.16
C ASP A 327 0.42 9.93 20.31
N LEU A 328 0.11 11.23 20.45
CA LEU A 328 -0.91 11.90 19.65
C LEU A 328 -0.45 11.97 18.19
N ALA A 329 -1.41 11.85 17.25
CA ALA A 329 -1.12 11.78 15.81
C ALA A 329 -0.07 10.73 15.41
N SER A 330 0.11 9.69 16.23
CA SER A 330 1.01 8.58 15.94
C SER A 330 0.40 7.61 14.94
N LEU A 331 1.28 6.97 14.17
CA LEU A 331 0.95 5.92 13.22
C LEU A 331 1.46 4.56 13.73
N SER A 332 0.58 3.55 13.69
CA SER A 332 0.96 2.14 13.85
C SER A 332 0.44 1.34 12.66
N ILE A 333 1.04 0.19 12.38
CA ILE A 333 0.71 -0.63 11.21
C ILE A 333 0.60 -2.09 11.65
N ALA A 334 -0.57 -2.68 11.42
CA ALA A 334 -0.86 -4.09 11.63
C ALA A 334 -1.33 -4.74 10.32
N GLU A 335 -0.88 -5.95 10.06
CA GLU A 335 -1.24 -6.76 8.90
C GLU A 335 -1.94 -8.03 9.40
N PHE A 336 -3.10 -8.35 8.84
CA PHE A 336 -3.88 -9.55 9.15
C PHE A 336 -4.03 -10.40 7.90
N TYR A 337 -3.64 -11.66 7.99
CA TYR A 337 -3.58 -12.59 6.87
C TYR A 337 -4.83 -13.48 6.80
N PRO A 338 -5.25 -13.92 5.59
CA PRO A 338 -6.41 -14.79 5.43
C PRO A 338 -6.33 -16.14 6.16
N ASP A 339 -5.13 -16.62 6.46
CA ASP A 339 -4.90 -17.87 7.21
C ASP A 339 -5.01 -17.70 8.73
N GLY A 340 -5.38 -16.50 9.20
CA GLY A 340 -5.51 -16.16 10.61
C GLY A 340 -4.23 -15.67 11.27
N ASN A 341 -3.10 -15.64 10.54
CA ASN A 341 -1.87 -15.06 11.05
C ASN A 341 -1.95 -13.52 11.06
N ALA A 342 -1.10 -12.87 11.84
CA ALA A 342 -1.00 -11.42 11.87
C ALA A 342 0.44 -10.95 12.15
N SER A 343 0.74 -9.72 11.79
CA SER A 343 2.02 -9.09 12.12
C SER A 343 1.85 -7.61 12.45
N VAL A 344 2.72 -7.08 13.28
CA VAL A 344 2.83 -5.64 13.53
C VAL A 344 4.11 -5.14 12.88
N ARG A 345 3.97 -4.20 11.95
CA ARG A 345 5.06 -3.66 11.13
C ARG A 345 5.64 -2.36 11.68
N LEU A 346 4.83 -1.61 12.42
CA LEU A 346 5.19 -0.31 12.97
C LEU A 346 4.35 -0.03 14.21
N VAL A 347 4.96 0.56 15.23
CA VAL A 347 4.26 0.95 16.46
C VAL A 347 4.66 2.37 16.81
N ASN A 348 3.67 3.23 17.01
CA ASN A 348 3.83 4.56 17.58
C ASN A 348 4.84 5.47 16.85
N ASP A 349 4.83 5.46 15.50
CA ASP A 349 5.67 6.36 14.71
C ASP A 349 5.14 7.80 14.78
N ILE A 350 6.02 8.72 15.14
CA ILE A 350 5.79 10.17 15.18
C ILE A 350 6.87 10.95 14.43
N SER A 351 7.67 10.29 13.58
CA SER A 351 8.78 10.94 12.88
C SER A 351 8.36 12.11 11.97
N HIS A 352 7.06 12.22 11.66
CA HIS A 352 6.47 13.33 10.90
C HIS A 352 6.19 14.58 11.71
N LEU A 353 6.37 14.56 13.04
CA LEU A 353 6.06 15.68 13.93
C LEU A 353 7.28 16.57 14.26
N GLY A 354 8.49 16.20 13.83
CA GLY A 354 9.71 16.97 14.08
C GLY A 354 10.96 16.10 14.04
#